data_AF-A0A7K4K2B4-F1
#
_entry.id   AF-A0A7K4K2B4-F1
#
_cell.length_a   1.000
_cell.length_b   1.000
_cell.length_c   1.000
_cell.angle_alpha   90.00
_cell.angle_beta   90.00
_cell.angle_gamma   90.00
#
_symmetry.space_group_name_H-M   'P 1'
#
loop_
_entity.id
_entity.type
_entity.pdbx_description
1 polymer ?
#
loop_
_entity_poly.entity_id
_entity_poly.type
_entity_poly.pdbx_seq_one_letter_code
_entity_poly.pdbx_strand_id
1 'polypeptide(L)'
;MMSVKEQEAIKKLMAFLQEWDSASKVARSHILENFIESNSGKTGPELELEFSQGASLFLARLTAWLRVTYMYGTCLDKLLKSIGIFLSAASGHRYLLEFLEIGGVLTLLEILGLNHLREEDKRESVKLLQLVANAGRKYKELICESYGVRSIAEFLATSTSTQAQEEAQLLLDSLGRGNPRYQHQVYKGLIAVLPCGSPRAQQLSLQTLRIMQ
;
A
#
# COMPACT_ATOMS: atom_id res chain seq x y z
N MET A 1 20.68 17.29 28.65
CA MET A 1 19.33 17.73 29.10
C MET A 1 18.53 18.06 27.85
N MET A 2 17.34 17.49 27.69
CA MET A 2 16.42 17.91 26.62
C MET A 2 15.98 19.35 26.86
N SER A 3 15.83 20.11 25.78
CA SER A 3 15.29 21.46 25.82
C SER A 3 13.80 21.47 26.17
N VAL A 4 13.31 22.60 26.69
CA VAL A 4 11.88 22.80 27.00
C VAL A 4 11.01 22.62 25.73
N LYS A 5 11.52 23.05 24.57
CA LYS A 5 10.84 22.89 23.28
C LYS A 5 10.68 21.44 22.87
N GLU A 6 11.72 20.61 23.03
CA GLU A 6 11.66 19.18 22.74
C GLU A 6 10.68 18.45 23.67
N GLN A 7 10.66 18.82 24.96
CA GLN A 7 9.69 18.26 25.91
C GLN A 7 8.24 18.58 25.52
N GLU A 8 7.97 19.80 25.05
CA GLU A 8 6.64 20.19 24.61
C GLU A 8 6.23 19.46 23.32
N ALA A 9 7.15 19.30 22.37
CA ALA A 9 6.91 18.58 21.12
C ALA A 9 6.56 17.09 21.38
N ILE A 10 7.31 16.43 22.27
CA ILE A 10 7.02 15.05 22.70
C ILE A 10 5.65 14.95 23.39
N LYS A 11 5.27 15.93 24.23
CA LYS A 11 3.94 15.95 24.85
C LYS A 11 2.83 16.05 23.81
N LYS A 12 3.00 16.88 22.78
CA LYS A 12 2.03 17.00 21.67
C LYS A 12 1.90 15.70 20.88
N LEU A 13 3.03 15.05 20.57
CA LEU A 13 3.03 13.73 19.95
C LEU A 13 2.25 12.72 20.79
N MET A 14 2.53 12.61 22.09
CA MET A 14 1.86 11.64 22.96
C MET A 14 0.35 11.90 23.06
N ALA A 15 -0.07 13.17 23.12
CA ALA A 15 -1.48 13.53 23.11
C ALA A 15 -2.16 13.13 21.79
N PHE A 16 -1.51 13.38 20.65
CA PHE A 16 -2.00 12.96 19.33
C PHE A 16 -2.14 11.43 19.21
N LEU A 17 -1.15 10.68 19.69
CA LEU A 17 -1.20 9.22 19.68
C LEU A 17 -2.32 8.69 20.59
N GLN A 18 -2.53 9.31 21.76
CA GLN A 18 -3.63 8.98 22.67
C GLN A 18 -5.01 9.30 22.06
N GLU A 19 -5.12 10.41 21.31
CA GLU A 19 -6.31 10.76 20.56
C GLU A 19 -6.61 9.66 19.53
N TRP A 20 -5.63 9.24 18.73
CA TRP A 20 -5.79 8.12 17.80
C TRP A 20 -6.24 6.81 18.48
N ASP A 21 -5.63 6.47 19.61
CA ASP A 21 -5.88 5.22 20.33
C ASP A 21 -7.31 5.18 20.92
N SER A 22 -7.83 6.33 21.36
CA SER A 22 -9.18 6.46 21.93
C SER A 22 -10.28 6.89 20.94
N ALA A 23 -9.90 7.27 19.71
CA ALA A 23 -10.82 7.81 18.72
C ALA A 23 -11.88 6.80 18.24
N SER A 24 -13.09 7.32 17.99
CA SER A 24 -14.15 6.60 17.29
C SER A 24 -13.80 6.41 15.80
N LYS A 25 -14.56 5.58 15.08
CA LYS A 25 -14.38 5.38 13.63
C LYS A 25 -14.41 6.70 12.85
N VAL A 26 -15.34 7.59 13.18
CA VAL A 26 -15.50 8.90 12.52
C VAL A 26 -14.31 9.81 12.86
N ALA A 27 -13.91 9.87 14.14
CA ALA A 27 -12.76 10.66 14.56
C ALA A 27 -11.46 10.17 13.90
N ARG A 28 -11.23 8.86 13.80
CA ARG A 28 -10.11 8.29 13.05
C ARG A 28 -10.13 8.69 11.57
N SER A 29 -11.32 8.70 10.94
CA SER A 29 -11.46 9.16 9.56
C SER A 29 -10.97 10.60 9.37
N HIS A 30 -11.32 11.49 10.28
CA HIS A 30 -10.87 12.89 10.26
C HIS A 30 -9.37 13.03 10.56
N ILE A 31 -8.85 12.26 11.52
CA ILE A 31 -7.40 12.25 11.80
C ILE A 31 -6.63 11.82 10.54
N LEU A 32 -7.07 10.77 9.85
CA LEU A 32 -6.43 10.30 8.61
C LEU A 32 -6.51 11.35 7.50
N GLU A 33 -7.66 12.01 7.35
CA GLU A 33 -7.86 13.05 6.34
C GLU A 33 -6.94 14.25 6.57
N ASN A 34 -6.92 14.79 7.79
CA ASN A 34 -6.01 15.87 8.19
C ASN A 34 -4.54 15.47 8.01
N PHE A 35 -4.19 14.23 8.35
CA PHE A 35 -2.85 13.71 8.15
C PHE A 35 -2.47 13.67 6.66
N ILE A 36 -3.36 13.18 5.80
CA ILE A 36 -3.12 13.11 4.35
C ILE A 36 -2.90 14.50 3.77
N GLU A 37 -3.78 15.45 4.09
CA GLU A 37 -3.68 16.83 3.61
C GLU A 37 -2.37 17.50 4.06
N SER A 38 -1.95 17.27 5.30
CA SER A 38 -0.78 17.94 5.88
C SER A 38 0.55 17.29 5.49
N ASN A 39 0.56 16.00 5.12
CA ASN A 39 1.81 15.22 4.99
C ASN A 39 2.08 14.65 3.59
N SER A 40 1.19 14.86 2.63
CA SER A 40 1.41 14.41 1.25
C SER A 40 2.70 15.00 0.67
N GLY A 41 3.57 14.15 0.15
CA GLY A 41 4.82 14.55 -0.51
C GLY A 41 6.01 14.83 0.43
N LYS A 42 5.85 14.65 1.75
CA LYS A 42 6.95 14.83 2.71
C LYS A 42 7.99 13.72 2.61
N THR A 43 9.23 14.09 2.90
CA THR A 43 10.37 13.20 3.08
C THR A 43 10.40 12.58 4.48
N GLY A 44 11.17 11.51 4.67
CA GLY A 44 11.35 10.85 5.96
C GLY A 44 11.80 11.82 7.07
N PRO A 45 12.84 12.66 6.84
CA PRO A 45 13.26 13.66 7.83
C PRO A 45 12.17 14.68 8.19
N GLU A 46 11.33 15.10 7.23
CA GLU A 46 10.21 16.01 7.50
C GLU A 46 9.12 15.34 8.33
N LEU A 47 8.80 14.07 8.04
CA LEU A 47 7.89 13.28 8.88
C LEU A 47 8.45 13.11 10.30
N GLU A 48 9.73 12.76 10.44
CA GLU A 48 10.33 12.65 11.77
C GLU A 48 10.33 14.00 12.50
N LEU A 49 10.55 15.13 11.81
CA LEU A 49 10.45 16.44 12.42
C LEU A 49 9.03 16.73 12.92
N GLU A 50 8.01 16.42 12.13
CA GLU A 50 6.60 16.59 12.51
C GLU A 50 6.24 15.76 13.74
N PHE A 51 6.69 14.51 13.77
CA PHE A 51 6.37 13.57 14.84
C PHE A 51 7.42 13.53 15.95
N SER A 52 8.26 14.56 16.11
CA SER A 52 9.27 14.61 17.18
C SER A 52 10.14 13.33 17.27
N GLN A 53 10.59 12.83 16.12
CA GLN A 53 11.32 11.57 15.92
C GLN A 53 10.53 10.30 16.25
N GLY A 54 9.20 10.40 16.30
CA GLY A 54 8.26 9.33 16.62
C GLY A 54 7.37 8.92 15.45
N ALA A 55 7.74 9.20 14.20
CA ALA A 55 6.88 8.95 13.04
C ALA A 55 6.53 7.45 12.90
N SER A 56 7.51 6.57 13.15
CA SER A 56 7.31 5.11 13.20
C SER A 56 6.27 4.66 14.23
N LEU A 57 6.10 5.39 15.34
CA LEU A 57 5.07 5.05 16.34
C LEU A 57 3.66 5.26 15.80
N PHE A 58 3.48 6.25 14.94
CA PHE A 58 2.19 6.46 14.28
C PHE A 58 1.99 5.43 13.18
N LEU A 59 3.02 5.15 12.37
CA LEU A 59 2.94 4.07 11.36
C LEU A 59 2.56 2.73 12.00
N ALA A 60 3.16 2.35 13.13
CA ALA A 60 2.82 1.13 13.85
C ALA A 60 1.34 1.06 14.27
N ARG A 61 0.74 2.20 14.64
CA ARG A 61 -0.69 2.29 14.97
C ARG A 61 -1.58 2.19 13.75
N LEU A 62 -1.20 2.84 12.65
CA LEU A 62 -1.93 2.74 11.38
C LEU A 62 -1.95 1.29 10.89
N THR A 63 -0.82 0.60 10.95
CA THR A 63 -0.70 -0.77 10.46
C THR A 63 -1.35 -1.79 11.39
N ALA A 64 -1.28 -1.60 12.71
CA ALA A 64 -2.06 -2.38 13.67
C ALA A 64 -3.57 -2.21 13.41
N TRP A 65 -4.02 -0.97 13.20
CA TRP A 65 -5.42 -0.69 12.87
C TRP A 65 -5.83 -1.32 11.54
N LEU A 66 -4.96 -1.28 10.53
CA LEU A 66 -5.19 -1.93 9.24
C LEU A 66 -5.46 -3.42 9.44
N ARG A 67 -4.61 -4.13 10.20
CA ARG A 67 -4.77 -5.58 10.45
C ARG A 67 -6.09 -5.94 11.13
N VAL A 68 -6.59 -5.08 12.01
CA VAL A 68 -7.85 -5.34 12.72
C VAL A 68 -9.08 -5.00 11.87
N THR A 69 -8.96 -4.09 10.89
CA THR A 69 -10.14 -3.48 10.24
C THR A 69 -10.26 -3.67 8.74
N TYR A 70 -9.22 -4.11 8.04
CA TYR A 70 -9.25 -4.23 6.57
C TYR A 70 -10.41 -5.11 6.08
N MET A 71 -10.76 -6.18 6.81
CA MET A 71 -11.87 -7.05 6.46
C MET A 71 -13.24 -6.35 6.49
N TYR A 72 -13.39 -5.22 7.18
CA TYR A 72 -14.65 -4.49 7.27
C TYR A 72 -14.68 -3.21 6.43
N GLY A 73 -13.57 -2.84 5.78
CA GLY A 73 -13.48 -1.64 4.91
C GLY A 73 -13.65 -0.29 5.63
N THR A 74 -13.53 -0.25 6.95
CA THR A 74 -13.76 1.00 7.72
C THR A 74 -12.64 2.00 7.44
N CYS A 75 -12.95 3.09 6.70
CA CYS A 75 -12.00 4.15 6.32
C CYS A 75 -10.73 3.61 5.62
N LEU A 76 -10.86 2.49 4.91
CA LEU A 76 -9.72 1.73 4.42
C LEU A 76 -8.91 2.52 3.38
N ASP A 77 -9.56 3.19 2.43
CA ASP A 77 -8.88 4.05 1.45
C ASP A 77 -8.01 5.14 2.12
N LYS A 78 -8.56 5.86 3.12
CA LYS A 78 -7.81 6.88 3.87
C LYS A 78 -6.64 6.25 4.62
N LEU A 79 -6.86 5.10 5.27
CA LEU A 79 -5.81 4.39 6.00
C LEU A 79 -4.66 3.95 5.08
N LEU A 80 -4.98 3.40 3.91
CA LEU A 80 -4.00 2.99 2.90
C LEU A 80 -3.25 4.21 2.34
N LYS A 81 -3.95 5.31 2.03
CA LYS A 81 -3.32 6.58 1.60
C LYS A 81 -2.35 7.10 2.66
N SER A 82 -2.73 7.10 3.94
CA SER A 82 -1.85 7.51 5.04
C SER A 82 -0.61 6.62 5.16
N ILE A 83 -0.74 5.29 5.04
CA ILE A 83 0.41 4.38 5.00
C ILE A 83 1.29 4.67 3.77
N GLY A 84 0.68 4.98 2.62
CA GLY A 84 1.38 5.35 1.39
C GLY A 84 2.30 6.55 1.54
N ILE A 85 1.92 7.55 2.34
CA ILE A 85 2.79 8.69 2.67
C ILE A 85 4.11 8.21 3.28
N PHE A 86 4.05 7.34 4.28
CA PHE A 86 5.25 6.75 4.88
C PHE A 86 6.08 5.93 3.88
N LEU A 87 5.43 5.06 3.09
CA LEU A 87 6.14 4.18 2.15
C LEU A 87 6.79 4.93 0.98
N SER A 88 6.22 6.07 0.60
CA SER A 88 6.71 6.92 -0.50
C SER A 88 7.76 7.95 -0.06
N ALA A 89 7.93 8.16 1.25
CA ALA A 89 8.79 9.20 1.79
C ALA A 89 10.26 8.99 1.41
N ALA A 90 10.86 9.95 0.71
CA ALA A 90 12.28 9.91 0.38
C ALA A 90 13.13 9.85 1.66
N SER A 91 14.18 9.02 1.69
CA SER A 91 14.98 8.73 2.89
C SER A 91 14.19 8.09 4.05
N GLY A 92 12.98 7.58 3.81
CA GLY A 92 12.12 6.90 4.78
C GLY A 92 12.18 5.37 4.74
N HIS A 93 13.27 4.76 4.25
CA HIS A 93 13.34 3.32 3.98
C HIS A 93 12.98 2.43 5.19
N ARG A 94 13.22 2.91 6.40
CA ARG A 94 12.81 2.24 7.65
C ARG A 94 11.31 1.93 7.70
N TYR A 95 10.46 2.83 7.20
CA TYR A 95 9.00 2.67 7.23
C TYR A 95 8.55 1.51 6.34
N LEU A 96 9.22 1.33 5.20
CA LEU A 96 9.01 0.18 4.35
C LEU A 96 9.38 -1.11 5.07
N LEU A 97 10.54 -1.17 5.75
CA LEU A 97 10.94 -2.36 6.49
C LEU A 97 9.94 -2.68 7.60
N GLU A 98 9.58 -1.69 8.42
CA GLU A 98 8.58 -1.83 9.49
C GLU A 98 7.23 -2.34 8.95
N PHE A 99 6.78 -1.86 7.79
CA PHE A 99 5.56 -2.34 7.13
C PHE A 99 5.66 -3.78 6.62
N LEU A 100 6.83 -4.19 6.14
CA LEU A 100 7.04 -5.55 5.62
C LEU A 100 7.15 -6.57 6.75
N GLU A 101 7.83 -6.22 7.85
CA GLU A 101 8.03 -7.09 9.03
C GLU A 101 6.72 -7.57 9.66
N ILE A 102 5.68 -6.74 9.61
CA ILE A 102 4.35 -7.09 10.14
C ILE A 102 3.45 -7.85 9.14
N GLY A 103 3.98 -8.21 7.96
CA GLY A 103 3.22 -8.86 6.89
C GLY A 103 2.32 -7.92 6.08
N GLY A 104 2.76 -6.66 5.88
CA GLY A 104 2.00 -5.67 5.11
C GLY A 104 1.63 -6.15 3.70
N VAL A 105 2.56 -6.78 2.97
CA VAL A 105 2.30 -7.33 1.62
C VAL A 105 1.17 -8.34 1.61
N LEU A 106 1.14 -9.29 2.55
CA LEU A 106 0.07 -10.29 2.63
C LEU A 106 -1.28 -9.63 2.86
N THR A 107 -1.33 -8.63 3.75
CA THR A 107 -2.56 -7.87 4.03
C THR A 107 -3.07 -7.14 2.79
N LEU A 108 -2.18 -6.51 2.02
CA LEU A 108 -2.53 -5.82 0.78
C LEU A 108 -3.08 -6.78 -0.28
N LEU A 109 -2.47 -7.95 -0.42
CA LEU A 109 -2.92 -9.00 -1.34
C LEU A 109 -4.27 -9.59 -0.93
N GLU A 110 -4.51 -9.78 0.37
CA GLU A 110 -5.80 -10.23 0.89
C GLU A 110 -6.92 -9.23 0.59
N ILE A 111 -6.67 -7.92 0.73
CA ILE A 111 -7.64 -6.85 0.41
C ILE A 111 -8.16 -7.00 -1.03
N LEU A 112 -7.31 -7.36 -1.99
CA LEU A 112 -7.71 -7.51 -3.40
C LEU A 112 -8.76 -8.62 -3.59
N GLY A 113 -8.63 -9.71 -2.82
CA GLY A 113 -9.51 -10.88 -2.87
C GLY A 113 -10.83 -10.73 -2.13
N LEU A 114 -11.04 -9.65 -1.38
CA LEU A 114 -12.27 -9.43 -0.62
C LEU A 114 -13.37 -8.81 -1.51
N ASN A 115 -14.37 -9.60 -1.89
CA ASN A 115 -15.40 -9.20 -2.86
C ASN A 115 -16.30 -8.04 -2.39
N HIS A 116 -16.49 -7.87 -1.08
CA HIS A 116 -17.36 -6.84 -0.52
C HIS A 116 -16.67 -5.49 -0.33
N LEU A 117 -15.35 -5.40 -0.49
CA LEU A 117 -14.62 -4.14 -0.40
C LEU A 117 -14.79 -3.31 -1.68
N ARG A 118 -14.71 -1.98 -1.53
CA ARG A 118 -14.87 -1.06 -2.65
C ARG A 118 -13.66 -1.15 -3.58
N GLU A 119 -13.88 -0.92 -4.87
CA GLU A 119 -12.82 -0.87 -5.87
C GLU A 119 -11.75 0.18 -5.56
N GLU A 120 -12.13 1.30 -4.92
CA GLU A 120 -11.17 2.32 -4.47
C GLU A 120 -10.21 1.77 -3.41
N ASP A 121 -10.71 1.02 -2.43
CA ASP A 121 -9.87 0.44 -1.36
C ASP A 121 -8.86 -0.55 -1.97
N LYS A 122 -9.32 -1.38 -2.92
CA LYS A 122 -8.46 -2.33 -3.64
C LYS A 122 -7.43 -1.62 -4.51
N ARG A 123 -7.83 -0.55 -5.21
CA ARG A 123 -6.92 0.27 -6.01
C ARG A 123 -5.81 0.88 -5.15
N GLU A 124 -6.13 1.43 -3.98
CA GLU A 124 -5.12 1.97 -3.07
C GLU A 124 -4.19 0.86 -2.53
N SER A 125 -4.71 -0.36 -2.33
CA SER A 125 -3.88 -1.52 -2.00
C SER A 125 -2.86 -1.85 -3.09
N VAL A 126 -3.30 -1.83 -4.37
CA VAL A 126 -2.40 -2.01 -5.52
C VAL A 126 -1.32 -0.92 -5.57
N LYS A 127 -1.66 0.35 -5.32
CA LYS A 127 -0.68 1.43 -5.28
C LYS A 127 0.38 1.24 -4.19
N LEU A 128 -0.01 0.76 -3.00
CA LEU A 128 0.97 0.43 -1.96
C LEU A 128 1.88 -0.73 -2.38
N LEU A 129 1.35 -1.76 -3.05
CA LEU A 129 2.15 -2.84 -3.62
C LEU A 129 3.13 -2.33 -4.69
N GLN A 130 2.74 -1.33 -5.49
CA GLN A 130 3.65 -0.67 -6.42
C GLN A 130 4.78 0.08 -5.71
N LEU A 131 4.51 0.79 -4.61
CA LEU A 131 5.56 1.42 -3.79
C LEU A 131 6.55 0.37 -3.27
N VAL A 132 6.05 -0.77 -2.78
CA VAL A 132 6.89 -1.90 -2.34
C VAL A 132 7.72 -2.44 -3.51
N ALA A 133 7.11 -2.72 -4.66
CA ALA A 133 7.80 -3.25 -5.85
C ALA A 133 8.89 -2.28 -6.38
N ASN A 134 8.63 -0.97 -6.32
CA ASN A 134 9.52 0.06 -6.81
C ASN A 134 10.75 0.28 -5.89
N ALA A 135 10.69 -0.16 -4.63
CA ALA A 135 11.82 -0.13 -3.72
C ALA A 135 12.96 -1.09 -4.10
N GLY A 136 12.75 -1.99 -5.07
CA GLY A 136 13.80 -2.78 -5.70
C GLY A 136 13.45 -4.25 -5.92
N ARG A 137 14.32 -4.96 -6.65
CA ARG A 137 14.11 -6.36 -7.08
C ARG A 137 13.70 -7.28 -5.93
N LYS A 138 14.40 -7.24 -4.79
CA LYS A 138 14.10 -8.11 -3.63
C LYS A 138 12.65 -8.00 -3.14
N TYR A 139 12.04 -6.81 -3.26
CA TYR A 139 10.66 -6.58 -2.87
C TYR A 139 9.66 -7.04 -3.93
N LYS A 140 10.03 -6.94 -5.22
CA LYS A 140 9.27 -7.59 -6.30
C LYS A 140 9.21 -9.10 -6.10
N GLU A 141 10.35 -9.71 -5.79
CA GLU A 141 10.44 -11.14 -5.48
C GLU A 141 9.57 -11.51 -4.28
N LEU A 142 9.60 -10.73 -3.20
CA LEU A 142 8.74 -10.93 -2.03
C LEU A 142 7.23 -10.92 -2.39
N ILE A 143 6.79 -9.99 -3.24
CA ILE A 143 5.41 -9.94 -3.71
C ILE A 143 5.07 -11.20 -4.51
N CYS A 144 5.95 -11.63 -5.41
CA CYS A 144 5.75 -12.84 -6.22
C CYS A 144 5.70 -14.13 -5.37
N GLU A 145 6.58 -14.25 -4.37
CA GLU A 145 6.63 -15.36 -3.40
C GLU A 145 5.35 -15.43 -2.56
N SER A 146 4.75 -14.28 -2.28
CA SER A 146 3.50 -14.15 -1.52
C SER A 146 2.24 -14.41 -2.36
N TYR A 147 2.35 -15.15 -3.48
CA TYR A 147 1.29 -15.37 -4.47
C TYR A 147 0.77 -14.09 -5.15
N GLY A 148 1.52 -12.99 -5.10
CA GLY A 148 1.05 -11.68 -5.58
C GLY A 148 0.64 -11.68 -7.05
N VAL A 149 1.39 -12.37 -7.92
CA VAL A 149 1.05 -12.46 -9.35
C VAL A 149 -0.36 -13.01 -9.56
N ARG A 150 -0.74 -14.05 -8.81
CA ARG A 150 -2.07 -14.65 -8.91
C ARG A 150 -3.14 -13.66 -8.45
N SER A 151 -2.98 -13.10 -7.25
CA SER A 151 -3.98 -12.21 -6.66
C SER A 151 -4.18 -10.94 -7.50
N ILE A 152 -3.10 -10.38 -8.06
CA ILE A 152 -3.17 -9.17 -8.89
C ILE A 152 -3.77 -9.49 -10.28
N ALA A 153 -3.43 -10.62 -10.88
CA ALA A 153 -4.02 -11.06 -12.15
C ALA A 153 -5.52 -11.36 -12.01
N GLU A 154 -5.92 -12.01 -10.91
CA GLU A 154 -7.32 -12.24 -10.58
C GLU A 154 -8.06 -10.92 -10.40
N PHE A 155 -7.49 -9.98 -9.63
CA PHE A 155 -8.06 -8.65 -9.46
C PHE A 155 -8.20 -7.88 -10.79
N LEU A 156 -7.19 -7.94 -11.66
CA LEU A 156 -7.26 -7.37 -13.01
C LEU A 156 -8.41 -7.98 -13.83
N ALA A 157 -8.61 -9.29 -13.74
CA ALA A 157 -9.63 -10.01 -14.49
C ALA A 157 -11.06 -9.72 -13.99
N THR A 158 -11.24 -9.52 -12.67
CA THR A 158 -12.57 -9.37 -12.05
C THR A 158 -12.97 -7.93 -11.75
N SER A 159 -12.03 -6.99 -11.65
CA SER A 159 -12.33 -5.59 -11.33
C SER A 159 -13.21 -4.96 -12.40
N THR A 160 -14.17 -4.15 -11.97
CA THR A 160 -15.05 -3.35 -12.84
C THR A 160 -14.54 -1.93 -13.05
N SER A 161 -13.51 -1.51 -12.29
CA SER A 161 -12.94 -0.17 -12.35
C SER A 161 -11.80 -0.12 -13.36
N THR A 162 -11.93 0.73 -14.38
CA THR A 162 -10.88 0.93 -15.39
C THR A 162 -9.57 1.38 -14.77
N GLN A 163 -9.62 2.33 -13.84
CA GLN A 163 -8.45 2.83 -13.13
C GLN A 163 -7.79 1.73 -12.28
N ALA A 164 -8.59 0.87 -11.63
CA ALA A 164 -8.02 -0.20 -10.82
C ALA A 164 -7.38 -1.32 -11.67
N GLN A 165 -7.97 -1.63 -12.82
CA GLN A 165 -7.37 -2.51 -13.82
C GLN A 165 -6.04 -1.95 -14.35
N GLU A 166 -5.96 -0.64 -14.63
CA GLU A 166 -4.72 0.00 -15.08
C GLU A 166 -3.62 -0.08 -14.03
N GLU A 167 -3.92 0.24 -12.76
CA GLU A 167 -2.94 0.12 -11.67
C GLU A 167 -2.47 -1.34 -11.46
N ALA A 168 -3.37 -2.31 -11.62
CA ALA A 168 -3.02 -3.73 -11.52
C ALA A 168 -2.13 -4.18 -12.69
N GLN A 169 -2.41 -3.71 -13.91
CA GLN A 169 -1.58 -3.97 -15.08
C GLN A 169 -0.17 -3.37 -14.93
N LEU A 170 -0.07 -2.12 -14.47
CA LEU A 170 1.22 -1.46 -14.23
C LEU A 170 2.05 -2.22 -13.18
N LEU A 171 1.40 -2.72 -12.12
CA LEU A 171 2.08 -3.54 -11.12
C LEU A 171 2.57 -4.86 -11.72
N LEU A 172 1.75 -5.59 -12.49
CA LEU A 172 2.16 -6.83 -13.16
C LEU A 172 3.34 -6.61 -14.11
N ASP A 173 3.31 -5.54 -14.91
CA ASP A 173 4.42 -5.16 -15.78
C ASP A 173 5.70 -4.89 -14.96
N SER A 174 5.59 -4.11 -13.87
CA SER A 174 6.72 -3.84 -12.97
C SER A 174 7.27 -5.13 -12.34
N LEU A 175 6.42 -6.07 -11.93
CA LEU A 175 6.83 -7.35 -11.35
C LEU A 175 7.57 -8.23 -12.36
N GLY A 176 7.27 -8.11 -13.65
CA GLY A 176 7.99 -8.82 -14.72
C GLY A 176 9.33 -8.16 -15.08
N ARG A 177 9.40 -6.82 -15.09
CA ARG A 177 10.59 -6.08 -15.51
C ARG A 177 11.70 -6.07 -14.46
N GLY A 178 12.90 -6.43 -14.89
CA GLY A 178 14.09 -6.46 -14.03
C GLY A 178 14.02 -7.53 -12.92
N ASN A 179 13.14 -8.53 -13.08
CA ASN A 179 12.88 -9.61 -12.13
C ASN A 179 12.88 -10.99 -12.84
N PRO A 180 14.04 -11.45 -13.34
CA PRO A 180 14.12 -12.63 -14.20
C PRO A 180 13.63 -13.92 -13.52
N ARG A 181 13.78 -14.02 -12.19
CA ARG A 181 13.35 -15.20 -11.40
C ARG A 181 11.84 -15.45 -11.50
N TYR A 182 11.04 -14.39 -11.55
CA TYR A 182 9.57 -14.47 -11.56
C TYR A 182 8.94 -13.99 -12.87
N GLN A 183 9.73 -13.57 -13.86
CA GLN A 183 9.23 -13.12 -15.16
C GLN A 183 8.28 -14.16 -15.80
N HIS A 184 8.63 -15.45 -15.76
CA HIS A 184 7.78 -16.53 -16.28
C HIS A 184 6.48 -16.70 -15.49
N GLN A 185 6.51 -16.49 -14.18
CA GLN A 185 5.31 -16.54 -13.35
C GLN A 185 4.35 -15.40 -13.75
N VAL A 186 4.88 -14.18 -13.91
CA VAL A 186 4.12 -13.01 -14.37
C VAL A 186 3.54 -13.26 -15.76
N TYR A 187 4.35 -13.78 -16.70
CA TYR A 187 3.90 -14.14 -18.05
C TYR A 187 2.73 -15.14 -18.02
N LYS A 188 2.83 -16.21 -17.22
CA LYS A 188 1.73 -17.16 -17.02
C LYS A 188 0.49 -16.52 -16.38
N GLY A 189 0.69 -15.64 -15.40
CA GLY A 189 -0.39 -14.90 -14.74
C GLY A 189 -1.18 -14.05 -15.74
N LEU A 190 -0.48 -13.34 -16.63
CA LEU A 190 -1.11 -12.55 -17.69
C LEU A 190 -1.86 -13.42 -18.70
N ILE A 191 -1.31 -14.57 -19.12
CA ILE A 191 -2.04 -15.53 -19.97
C ILE A 191 -3.34 -15.99 -19.30
N ALA A 192 -3.32 -16.22 -17.99
CA ALA A 192 -4.50 -16.64 -17.24
C ALA A 192 -5.62 -15.57 -17.18
N VAL A 193 -5.33 -14.30 -17.50
CA VAL A 193 -6.33 -13.23 -17.62
C VAL A 193 -7.08 -13.29 -18.95
N LEU A 194 -6.48 -13.85 -20.02
CA LEU A 194 -7.06 -13.85 -21.37
C LEU A 194 -8.46 -14.50 -21.48
N PRO A 195 -8.81 -15.59 -20.76
CA PRO A 195 -10.15 -16.14 -20.82
C PRO A 195 -11.20 -15.38 -19.98
N CYS A 196 -10.86 -14.26 -19.32
CA CYS A 196 -11.82 -13.52 -18.49
C CYS A 196 -12.92 -12.83 -19.33
N GLY A 197 -14.02 -12.44 -18.69
CA GLY A 197 -15.14 -11.75 -19.36
C GLY A 197 -14.92 -10.25 -19.62
N SER A 198 -13.78 -9.68 -19.23
CA SER A 198 -13.49 -8.24 -19.35
C SER A 198 -12.60 -7.96 -20.57
N PRO A 199 -13.13 -7.37 -21.68
CA PRO A 199 -12.32 -7.05 -22.85
C PRO A 199 -11.16 -6.10 -22.55
N ARG A 200 -11.36 -5.19 -21.59
CA ARG A 200 -10.31 -4.26 -21.15
C ARG A 200 -9.18 -4.99 -20.44
N ALA A 201 -9.49 -5.90 -19.52
CA ALA A 201 -8.48 -6.70 -18.82
C ALA A 201 -7.70 -7.59 -19.80
N GLN A 202 -8.37 -8.19 -20.78
CA GLN A 202 -7.72 -8.94 -21.86
C GLN A 202 -6.77 -8.04 -22.67
N GLN A 203 -7.22 -6.85 -23.07
CA GLN A 203 -6.39 -5.90 -23.81
C GLN A 203 -5.14 -5.49 -23.01
N LEU A 204 -5.33 -5.11 -21.74
CA LEU A 204 -4.25 -4.73 -20.84
C LEU A 204 -3.24 -5.87 -20.65
N SER A 205 -3.72 -7.10 -20.48
CA SER A 205 -2.86 -8.28 -20.37
C SER A 205 -2.04 -8.51 -21.65
N LEU A 206 -2.67 -8.45 -22.82
CA LEU A 206 -1.99 -8.59 -24.12
C LEU A 206 -0.94 -7.51 -24.35
N GLN A 207 -1.21 -6.27 -23.93
CA GLN A 207 -0.25 -5.17 -24.02
C GLN A 207 1.01 -5.48 -23.20
N THR A 208 0.85 -5.93 -21.95
CA THR A 208 1.99 -6.32 -21.11
C THR A 208 2.75 -7.51 -21.69
N LEU A 209 2.04 -8.55 -22.15
CA LEU A 209 2.64 -9.74 -22.74
C LEU A 209 3.55 -9.41 -23.92
N ARG A 210 3.14 -8.48 -24.79
CA ARG A 210 3.94 -8.02 -25.94
C ARG A 210 5.25 -7.34 -25.53
N ILE A 211 5.27 -6.67 -24.39
CA ILE A 211 6.47 -5.96 -23.90
C ILE A 211 7.43 -6.92 -23.18
N MET A 212 6.92 -8.04 -22.65
CA MET A 212 7.70 -9.05 -21.93
C MET A 212 8.35 -10.11 -22.83
N GLN A 213 8.01 -10.13 -24.13
CA GLN A 213 8.64 -10.94 -25.18
C GLN A 213 9.99 -10.35 -25.58
#